data_AF-A0A972IQ54-F1
#
_entry.id   AF-A0A972IQ54-F1
#
_cell.length_a   1.000
_cell.length_b   1.000
_cell.length_c   1.000
_cell.angle_alpha   90.00
_cell.angle_beta   90.00
_cell.angle_gamma   90.00
#
_symmetry.space_group_name_H-M   'P 1'
#
loop_
_entity.id
_entity.type
_entity.pdbx_description
1 polymer ?
#
loop_
_entity_poly.entity_id
_entity_poly.type
_entity_poly.pdbx_seq_one_letter_code
_entity_poly.pdbx_strand_id
1 'polypeptide(L)'
;MVLAIWKNWEAMTVSEAILVALIAIVIVFSALVIIIFVTWVMQKGMEKIDALTNILPREENKILSEDENAVVASIVATLELHRETGKDVRIVSIKRIED
;
A
#
# COMPACT_ATOMS: atom_id res chain seq x y z
N MET A 1 22.92 30.30 20.65
CA MET A 1 23.00 29.67 19.30
C MET A 1 22.15 30.43 18.28
N VAL A 2 20.85 30.63 18.55
CA VAL A 2 19.94 31.38 17.64
C VAL A 2 20.40 32.81 17.31
N LEU A 3 20.87 33.57 18.30
CA LEU A 3 21.41 34.93 18.10
C LEU A 3 22.68 34.96 17.22
N ALA A 4 23.49 33.90 17.25
CA ALA A 4 24.69 33.80 16.43
C ALA A 4 24.34 33.50 14.97
N ILE A 5 23.31 32.68 14.74
CA ILE A 5 22.76 32.42 13.40
C ILE A 5 22.19 33.71 12.81
N TRP A 6 21.49 34.51 13.62
CA TRP A 6 20.90 35.77 13.19
C TRP A 6 21.97 36.81 12.80
N LYS A 7 23.02 36.95 13.60
CA LYS A 7 24.12 37.89 13.32
C LYS A 7 24.96 37.49 12.10
N ASN A 8 25.12 36.20 11.84
CA ASN A 8 25.78 35.70 10.63
C ASN A 8 24.94 35.94 9.36
N TRP A 9 23.62 36.06 9.47
CA TRP A 9 22.76 36.36 8.33
C TRP A 9 22.93 37.80 7.82
N GLU A 10 23.12 38.75 8.74
CA GLU A 10 23.37 40.16 8.38
C GLU A 10 24.78 40.38 7.78
N ALA A 11 25.73 39.52 8.12
CA ALA A 11 27.10 39.56 7.60
C ALA A 11 27.28 38.77 6.28
N MET A 12 26.20 38.17 5.76
CA MET A 12 26.26 37.29 4.60
C MET A 12 26.59 38.08 3.34
N THR A 13 27.68 37.71 2.69
CA THR A 13 28.10 38.33 1.43
C THR A 13 27.22 37.84 0.28
N VAL A 14 27.11 38.64 -0.79
CA VAL A 14 26.35 38.26 -2.01
C VAL A 14 26.81 36.91 -2.56
N SER A 15 28.11 36.60 -2.46
CA SER A 15 28.67 35.33 -2.92
C SER A 15 28.14 34.12 -2.14
N GLU A 16 28.00 34.25 -0.82
CA GLU A 16 27.43 33.20 0.04
C GLU A 16 25.94 33.04 -0.23
N ALA A 17 25.21 34.15 -0.46
CA ALA A 17 23.79 34.11 -0.77
C ALA A 17 23.51 33.33 -2.06
N ILE A 18 24.35 33.51 -3.08
CA ILE A 18 24.28 32.76 -4.35
C ILE A 18 24.57 31.27 -4.11
N LEU A 19 25.57 30.93 -3.32
CA LEU A 19 25.89 29.54 -2.98
C LEU A 19 24.73 28.86 -2.24
N VAL A 20 24.15 29.54 -1.25
CA VAL A 20 23.00 29.00 -0.50
C VAL A 20 21.79 28.83 -1.41
N ALA A 21 21.53 29.77 -2.31
CA ALA A 21 20.45 29.64 -3.29
C ALA A 21 20.66 28.43 -4.23
N LEU A 22 21.88 28.23 -4.73
CA LEU A 22 22.21 27.06 -5.56
C LEU A 22 22.01 25.75 -4.81
N ILE A 23 22.47 25.67 -3.56
CA ILE A 23 22.30 24.48 -2.71
C ILE A 23 20.81 24.22 -2.45
N ALA A 24 20.03 25.27 -2.15
CA ALA A 24 18.59 25.15 -1.92
C ALA A 24 17.87 24.59 -3.15
N ILE A 25 18.21 25.07 -4.36
CA ILE A 25 17.67 24.53 -5.62
C ILE A 25 17.99 23.04 -5.74
N VAL A 26 19.25 22.64 -5.53
CA VAL A 26 19.67 21.23 -5.60
C VAL A 26 18.89 20.36 -4.61
N ILE A 27 18.67 20.83 -3.38
CA ILE A 27 17.92 20.09 -2.37
C ILE A 27 16.46 19.91 -2.80
N VAL A 28 15.81 20.95 -3.33
CA VAL A 28 14.42 20.87 -3.80
C VAL A 28 14.30 19.89 -4.97
N PHE A 29 15.20 19.97 -5.95
CA PHE A 29 15.22 19.02 -7.06
C PHE A 29 15.50 17.59 -6.58
N SER A 30 16.41 17.39 -5.63
CA SER A 30 16.67 16.09 -5.04
C SER A 30 15.43 15.51 -4.35
N ALA A 31 14.68 16.33 -3.62
CA ALA A 31 13.44 15.88 -2.98
C ALA A 31 12.40 15.44 -4.01
N LEU A 32 12.24 16.17 -5.11
CA LEU A 32 11.34 15.81 -6.20
C LEU A 32 11.74 14.48 -6.85
N VAL A 33 13.04 14.27 -7.12
CA VAL A 33 13.55 13.01 -7.67
C VAL A 33 13.26 11.83 -6.72
N ILE A 34 13.44 12.03 -5.41
CA ILE A 34 13.14 11.00 -4.42
C ILE A 34 11.64 10.65 -4.43
N ILE A 35 10.76 11.65 -4.48
CA ILE A 35 9.31 11.41 -4.55
C ILE A 35 8.95 10.60 -5.80
N ILE A 36 9.49 10.97 -6.97
CA ILE A 36 9.28 10.24 -8.23
C ILE A 36 9.83 8.82 -8.14
N PHE A 37 11.00 8.63 -7.51
CA PHE A 37 11.60 7.32 -7.33
C PHE A 37 10.73 6.43 -6.42
N VAL A 38 10.22 6.96 -5.31
CA VAL A 38 9.34 6.23 -4.40
C VAL A 38 8.05 5.83 -5.11
N THR A 39 7.41 6.75 -5.83
CA THR A 39 6.18 6.42 -6.58
C THR A 39 6.42 5.39 -7.67
N TRP A 40 7.55 5.45 -8.38
CA TRP A 40 7.92 4.46 -9.39
C TRP A 40 8.17 3.07 -8.79
N VAL A 41 8.87 3.00 -7.65
CA VAL A 41 9.09 1.73 -6.93
C VAL A 41 7.77 1.17 -6.41
N MET A 42 6.89 2.00 -5.87
CA MET A 42 5.56 1.59 -5.43
C MET A 42 4.71 1.05 -6.59
N GLN A 43 4.71 1.72 -7.75
CA GLN A 43 4.01 1.25 -8.94
C GLN A 43 4.52 -0.11 -9.42
N LYS A 44 5.85 -0.31 -9.48
CA LYS A 44 6.42 -1.63 -9.82
C LYS A 44 6.08 -2.72 -8.80
N GLY A 45 5.94 -2.35 -7.53
CA GLY A 45 5.47 -3.26 -6.49
C GLY A 45 4.00 -3.62 -6.65
N MET A 46 3.17 -2.64 -7.02
CA MET A 46 1.73 -2.81 -7.26
C MET A 46 1.44 -3.58 -8.55
N GLU A 47 2.21 -3.39 -9.62
CA GLU A 47 2.06 -4.18 -10.87
C GLU A 47 2.21 -5.69 -10.61
N LYS A 48 3.05 -6.09 -9.64
CA LYS A 48 3.18 -7.49 -9.23
C LYS A 48 1.98 -8.00 -8.43
N ILE A 49 1.24 -7.10 -7.77
CA ILE A 49 0.02 -7.43 -7.01
C ILE A 49 -1.19 -7.43 -7.95
N ASP A 50 -1.30 -6.45 -8.85
CA ASP A 50 -2.37 -6.35 -9.84
C ASP A 50 -2.28 -7.42 -10.93
N ALA A 51 -1.08 -7.91 -11.26
CA ALA A 51 -0.93 -9.09 -12.12
C ALA A 51 -1.47 -10.37 -11.47
N LEU A 52 -1.60 -10.43 -10.13
CA LEU A 52 -2.25 -11.52 -9.41
C LEU A 52 -3.76 -11.30 -9.24
N THR A 53 -4.19 -10.04 -9.14
CA THR A 53 -5.61 -9.65 -9.02
C THR A 53 -6.36 -9.69 -10.34
N ASN A 54 -5.70 -9.41 -11.48
CA ASN A 54 -6.31 -9.48 -12.82
C ASN A 54 -6.50 -10.91 -13.37
N ILE A 55 -5.97 -11.93 -12.68
CA ILE A 55 -6.24 -13.34 -12.98
C ILE A 55 -7.49 -13.85 -12.25
N LEU A 56 -7.99 -13.11 -11.26
CA LEU A 56 -9.26 -13.41 -10.63
C LEU A 56 -10.36 -12.67 -11.40
N PRO A 57 -11.33 -13.39 -11.99
CA PRO A 57 -12.50 -12.73 -12.53
C PRO A 57 -13.09 -11.89 -11.40
N ARG A 58 -13.40 -10.63 -11.73
CA ARG A 58 -14.20 -9.72 -10.92
C ARG A 58 -15.57 -10.34 -10.73
N GLU A 59 -15.69 -11.30 -9.82
CA GLU A 59 -16.96 -11.69 -9.26
C GLU A 59 -17.39 -10.58 -8.32
N GLU A 60 -18.12 -9.65 -8.91
CA GLU A 60 -19.15 -8.89 -8.24
C GLU A 60 -20.21 -9.86 -7.68
N ASN A 61 -19.84 -10.63 -6.65
CA ASN A 61 -20.80 -11.36 -5.84
C ASN A 61 -20.91 -10.65 -4.50
N LYS A 62 -21.77 -9.63 -4.53
CA LYS A 62 -22.48 -9.08 -3.38
C LYS A 62 -23.28 -10.21 -2.73
N ILE A 63 -22.63 -11.10 -1.99
CA ILE A 63 -23.30 -11.97 -1.03
C ILE A 63 -23.34 -11.17 0.27
N LEU A 64 -24.42 -10.41 0.43
CA LEU A 64 -24.95 -10.04 1.73
C LEU A 64 -25.17 -11.35 2.50
N SER A 65 -24.19 -11.79 3.28
CA SER A 65 -24.34 -12.88 4.22
C SER A 65 -24.92 -12.29 5.50
N GLU A 66 -26.26 -12.25 5.55
CA GLU A 66 -27.02 -11.77 6.71
C GLU A 66 -27.13 -12.85 7.80
N ASP A 67 -26.69 -14.09 7.53
CA ASP A 67 -26.76 -15.24 8.44
C ASP A 67 -25.36 -15.63 8.96
N GLU A 68 -25.02 -15.17 10.17
CA GLU A 68 -23.79 -15.54 10.89
C GLU A 68 -23.59 -17.06 10.97
N ASN A 69 -24.68 -17.82 11.06
CA ASN A 69 -24.64 -19.27 11.19
C ASN A 69 -24.11 -19.96 9.91
N ALA A 70 -24.40 -19.41 8.73
CA ALA A 70 -23.90 -19.94 7.47
C ALA A 70 -22.38 -19.72 7.32
N VAL A 71 -21.88 -18.57 7.80
CA VAL A 71 -20.45 -18.26 7.82
C VAL A 71 -19.72 -19.21 8.76
N VAL A 72 -20.23 -19.41 9.97
CA VAL A 72 -19.62 -20.32 10.94
C VAL A 72 -19.59 -21.76 10.42
N ALA A 73 -20.68 -22.26 9.84
CA ALA A 73 -20.72 -23.59 9.24
C ALA A 73 -19.69 -23.77 8.12
N SER A 74 -19.50 -22.74 7.29
CA SER A 74 -18.52 -22.75 6.20
C SER A 74 -17.07 -22.82 6.71
N ILE A 75 -16.76 -22.10 7.79
CA ILE A 75 -15.43 -22.09 8.41
C ILE A 75 -15.15 -23.43 9.07
N VAL A 76 -16.12 -23.98 9.82
CA VAL A 76 -16.00 -25.28 10.48
C VAL A 76 -15.81 -26.39 9.45
N ALA A 77 -16.59 -26.39 8.36
CA ALA A 77 -16.43 -27.38 7.29
C ALA A 77 -15.06 -27.30 6.60
N THR A 78 -14.54 -26.09 6.38
CA THR A 78 -13.21 -25.89 5.78
C THR A 78 -12.11 -26.38 6.72
N LEU A 79 -12.21 -26.08 8.01
CA LEU A 79 -11.26 -26.52 9.03
C LEU A 79 -11.24 -28.05 9.18
N GLU A 80 -12.40 -28.68 9.23
CA GLU A 80 -12.50 -30.14 9.36
C GLU A 80 -11.92 -30.83 8.12
N LEU A 81 -12.26 -30.34 6.92
CA LEU A 81 -11.75 -30.91 5.68
C LEU A 81 -10.24 -30.71 5.52
N HIS A 82 -9.71 -29.55 5.96
CA HIS A 82 -8.26 -29.31 5.99
C HIS A 82 -7.56 -30.26 6.97
N ARG A 83 -8.16 -30.49 8.14
CA ARG A 83 -7.63 -31.40 9.15
C ARG A 83 -7.60 -32.85 8.67
N GLU A 84 -8.63 -33.29 7.94
CA GLU A 84 -8.73 -34.67 7.44
C GLU A 84 -7.85 -34.92 6.20
N THR A 85 -7.74 -33.93 5.31
CA THR A 85 -7.10 -34.14 3.99
C THR A 85 -5.74 -33.45 3.84
N GLY A 86 -5.39 -32.54 4.74
CA GLY A 86 -4.17 -31.73 4.68
C GLY A 86 -4.14 -30.74 3.50
N LYS A 87 -5.25 -30.58 2.78
CA LYS A 87 -5.35 -29.72 1.61
C LYS A 87 -6.04 -28.41 1.97
N ASP A 88 -5.54 -27.31 1.42
CA ASP A 88 -6.18 -26.01 1.54
C ASP A 88 -7.36 -25.96 0.55
N VAL A 89 -8.58 -25.86 1.08
CA VAL A 89 -9.81 -25.91 0.28
C VAL A 89 -10.54 -24.57 0.42
N ARG A 90 -10.82 -23.92 -0.71
CA ARG A 90 -11.58 -22.67 -0.76
C ARG A 90 -13.04 -22.96 -1.12
N ILE A 91 -13.97 -22.45 -0.32
CA ILE A 91 -15.40 -22.53 -0.61
C ILE A 91 -15.72 -21.56 -1.76
N VAL A 92 -16.27 -22.09 -2.86
CA VAL A 92 -16.60 -21.32 -4.07
C VAL A 92 -18.05 -20.85 -4.08
N SER A 93 -18.97 -21.57 -3.42
CA SER A 93 -20.38 -21.16 -3.33
C SER A 93 -21.09 -21.87 -2.18
N ILE A 94 -21.98 -21.16 -1.48
CA ILE A 94 -22.90 -21.72 -0.50
C ILE A 94 -24.31 -21.53 -1.07
N LYS A 95 -24.95 -22.63 -1.47
CA LYS A 95 -26.34 -22.62 -1.97
C LYS A 95 -27.26 -23.20 -0.91
N ARG A 96 -28.23 -22.39 -0.45
CA ARG A 96 -29.32 -22.88 0.40
C ARG A 96 -30.23 -23.77 -0.46
N ILE A 97 -30.49 -24.98 0.01
CA ILE A 97 -31.54 -25.85 -0.53
C ILE A 97 -32.71 -25.70 0.44
N GLU A 98 -33.82 -25.16 -0.04
CA GLU A 98 -35.09 -25.16 0.68
C GLU A 98 -35.88 -26.39 0.23
N ASP A 99 -36.38 -27.16 1.19
CA ASP A 99 -37.29 -28.29 0.97
C ASP A 99 -38.73 -27.80 0.75
#